data_AF-A0A6I3LXT6-F1
#
_entry.id   AF-A0A6I3LXT6-F1
#
_cell.length_a   1.000
_cell.length_b   1.000
_cell.length_c   1.000
_cell.angle_alpha   90.00
_cell.angle_beta   90.00
_cell.angle_gamma   90.00
#
_symmetry.space_group_name_H-M   'P 1'
#
loop_
_entity.id
_entity.type
_entity.pdbx_description
1 polymer ?
#
loop_
_entity_poly.entity_id
_entity_poly.type
_entity_poly.pdbx_seq_one_letter_code
_entity_poly.pdbx_strand_id
1 'polypeptide(L)'
;MKKILSILMLALVFFANNSCSKHDDEAIVDCFGESILTELKHSADAGNSKIINYSIQYSGSNSVSNVKWNFGDGTPVQTITSANGAVSHTYTAAGTFEVKADVAISKSGGSCAVSPKKSVTVN
;
A
#
# COMPACT_ATOMS: atom_id res chain seq x y z
N MET A 1 54.93 -20.18 -3.16
CA MET A 1 54.68 -18.81 -3.65
C MET A 1 53.17 -18.57 -3.51
N LYS A 2 52.63 -18.08 -2.37
CA LYS A 2 52.52 -16.66 -1.94
C LYS A 2 51.67 -15.91 -3.01
N LYS A 3 50.42 -15.44 -2.81
CA LYS A 3 49.82 -14.67 -1.71
C LYS A 3 48.28 -14.50 -1.82
N ILE A 4 47.57 -14.55 -0.67
CA ILE A 4 46.58 -13.56 -0.13
C ILE A 4 45.24 -13.39 -0.91
N LEU A 5 44.09 -13.92 -0.44
CA LEU A 5 43.15 -13.43 0.61
C LEU A 5 42.59 -12.01 0.34
N SER A 6 41.29 -11.92 0.03
CA SER A 6 40.51 -10.68 0.18
C SER A 6 39.18 -10.98 0.86
N ILE A 7 39.22 -10.80 2.17
CA ILE A 7 38.08 -10.55 3.05
C ILE A 7 37.63 -9.12 2.77
N LEU A 8 36.36 -8.91 2.40
CA LEU A 8 35.76 -7.58 2.42
C LEU A 8 34.72 -7.53 3.54
N MET A 9 35.22 -7.34 4.76
CA MET A 9 34.49 -6.72 5.86
C MET A 9 34.67 -5.21 5.68
N LEU A 10 33.58 -4.45 5.51
CA LEU A 10 33.58 -3.00 5.70
C LEU A 10 32.19 -2.62 6.24
N ALA A 11 32.02 -2.74 7.55
CA ALA A 11 32.23 -1.70 8.55
C ALA A 11 30.93 -0.91 8.78
N LEU A 12 30.32 -1.21 9.92
CA LEU A 12 29.39 -0.35 10.65
C LEU A 12 29.93 1.08 10.67
N VAL A 13 29.14 2.02 10.15
CA VAL A 13 29.22 3.41 10.58
C VAL A 13 27.92 3.74 11.29
N PHE A 14 27.98 3.55 12.61
CA PHE A 14 27.19 4.26 13.58
C PHE A 14 27.39 5.76 13.36
N PHE A 15 26.38 6.45 12.84
CA PHE A 15 26.19 7.87 13.13
C PHE A 15 25.12 7.97 14.19
N ALA A 16 25.56 7.99 15.44
CA ALA A 16 24.74 8.43 16.55
C ALA A 16 24.80 9.96 16.66
N ASN A 17 23.63 10.53 16.92
CA ASN A 17 23.33 11.85 17.48
C ASN A 17 23.34 13.03 16.48
N ASN A 18 22.29 13.82 16.32
CA ASN A 18 21.33 14.31 17.33
C ASN A 18 19.96 14.60 16.71
N SER A 19 18.91 13.97 17.23
CA SER A 19 17.77 14.68 17.84
C SER A 19 16.76 13.66 18.37
N CYS A 20 17.04 13.11 19.55
CA CYS A 20 16.06 12.32 20.31
C CYS A 20 15.11 13.26 21.06
N SER A 21 13.83 13.22 20.70
CA SER A 21 12.74 13.38 21.66
C SER A 21 12.27 11.99 22.03
N LYS A 22 12.43 11.65 23.31
CA LYS A 22 12.18 10.34 23.94
C LYS A 22 10.78 9.77 23.63
N HIS A 23 10.70 8.55 23.09
CA HIS A 23 9.87 7.44 23.60
C HIS A 23 10.27 6.13 22.88
N ASP A 24 10.73 5.15 23.64
CA ASP A 24 10.85 3.70 23.44
C ASP A 24 10.91 3.13 22.00
N ASP A 25 12.12 2.76 21.57
CA ASP A 25 12.58 1.46 21.04
C ASP A 25 11.63 0.47 20.30
N GLU A 26 10.51 0.88 19.67
CA GLU A 26 9.63 -0.03 18.88
C GLU A 26 9.08 0.63 17.60
N ALA A 27 9.88 1.39 16.84
CA ALA A 27 9.40 2.13 15.66
C ALA A 27 9.97 1.68 14.31
N ILE A 28 10.47 0.43 14.18
CA ILE A 28 11.07 -0.04 12.91
C ILE A 28 10.18 -1.05 12.14
N VAL A 29 9.11 -1.63 12.70
CA VAL A 29 8.24 -2.61 11.95
C VAL A 29 6.74 -2.51 12.29
N ASP A 30 6.11 -1.33 12.35
CA ASP A 30 4.68 -1.28 12.70
C ASP A 30 3.73 -1.39 11.47
N CYS A 31 4.17 -1.11 10.24
CA CYS A 31 3.25 -1.10 9.08
C CYS A 31 3.24 -2.39 8.24
N PHE A 32 4.20 -3.30 8.46
CA PHE A 32 4.27 -4.54 7.68
C PHE A 32 3.09 -5.48 7.99
N GLY A 33 2.69 -5.56 9.26
CA GLY A 33 1.51 -6.34 9.67
C GLY A 33 0.22 -5.85 9.00
N GLU A 34 0.10 -4.54 8.80
CA GLU A 34 -1.09 -3.96 8.17
C GLU A 34 -1.23 -4.34 6.70
N SER A 35 -0.12 -4.53 6.00
CA SER A 35 -0.14 -4.91 4.58
C SER A 35 -0.81 -6.27 4.37
N ILE A 36 -0.68 -7.19 5.31
CA ILE A 36 -1.30 -8.52 5.27
C ILE A 36 -2.80 -8.43 5.58
N LEU A 37 -3.22 -7.44 6.37
CA LEU A 37 -4.60 -7.23 6.81
C LEU A 37 -5.42 -6.38 5.83
N THR A 38 -4.79 -5.81 4.80
CA THR A 38 -5.42 -4.97 3.79
C THR A 38 -5.56 -5.74 2.48
N GLU A 39 -6.80 -6.01 2.08
CA GLU A 39 -7.11 -6.67 0.83
C GLU A 39 -7.87 -5.72 -0.11
N LEU A 40 -7.41 -5.63 -1.35
CA LEU A 40 -8.09 -4.92 -2.44
C LEU A 40 -9.16 -5.85 -3.04
N LYS A 41 -10.42 -5.51 -2.84
CA LYS A 41 -11.58 -6.18 -3.42
C LYS A 41 -12.02 -5.48 -4.69
N HIS A 42 -12.47 -6.26 -5.67
CA HIS A 42 -13.08 -5.74 -6.89
C HIS A 42 -14.23 -6.66 -7.33
N SER A 43 -15.22 -6.08 -7.99
CA SER A 43 -16.30 -6.79 -8.67
C SER A 43 -16.74 -6.01 -9.89
N ALA A 44 -17.00 -6.69 -10.99
CA ALA A 44 -17.69 -6.07 -12.13
C ALA A 44 -19.14 -5.73 -11.75
N ASP A 45 -19.66 -4.65 -12.32
CA ASP A 45 -21.05 -4.28 -12.21
C ASP A 45 -21.94 -5.24 -13.02
N ALA A 46 -23.15 -5.51 -12.51
CA ALA A 46 -24.07 -6.47 -13.12
C ALA A 46 -24.67 -5.96 -14.45
N GLY A 47 -24.77 -4.64 -14.64
CA GLY A 47 -25.30 -4.03 -15.86
C GLY A 47 -24.24 -3.68 -16.89
N ASN A 48 -22.98 -3.51 -16.48
CA ASN A 48 -21.88 -3.16 -17.36
C ASN A 48 -20.53 -3.71 -16.87
N SER A 49 -19.98 -4.69 -17.58
CA SER A 49 -18.69 -5.33 -17.25
C SER A 49 -17.49 -4.40 -17.33
N LYS A 50 -17.63 -3.21 -17.94
CA LYS A 50 -16.60 -2.16 -17.94
C LYS A 50 -16.60 -1.29 -16.69
N ILE A 51 -17.65 -1.38 -15.88
CA ILE A 51 -17.72 -0.70 -14.59
C ILE A 51 -17.23 -1.68 -13.54
N ILE A 52 -16.14 -1.35 -12.87
CA ILE A 52 -15.59 -2.15 -11.78
C ILE A 52 -15.76 -1.39 -10.47
N ASN A 53 -16.39 -2.04 -9.51
CA ASN A 53 -16.53 -1.55 -8.15
C ASN A 53 -15.35 -2.05 -7.32
N TYR A 54 -14.64 -1.11 -6.69
CA TYR A 54 -13.48 -1.37 -5.85
C TYR A 54 -13.80 -1.05 -4.39
N SER A 55 -13.17 -1.79 -3.49
CA SER A 55 -13.15 -1.48 -2.06
C SER A 55 -11.92 -2.06 -1.39
N ILE A 56 -11.61 -1.50 -0.22
CA ILE A 56 -10.61 -2.04 0.69
C ILE A 56 -11.33 -2.81 1.78
N GLN A 57 -11.00 -4.10 1.90
CA GLN A 57 -11.30 -4.88 3.08
C GLN A 57 -10.09 -4.79 4.00
N TYR A 58 -10.27 -4.14 5.14
CA TYR A 58 -9.26 -4.07 6.19
C TYR A 58 -9.73 -4.85 7.42
N SER A 59 -8.91 -5.77 7.90
CA SER A 59 -9.26 -6.69 9.00
C SER A 59 -8.50 -6.41 10.30
N GLY A 60 -7.74 -5.30 10.35
CA GLY A 60 -7.03 -4.88 11.56
C GLY A 60 -7.88 -4.04 12.50
N SER A 61 -7.29 -3.68 13.63
CA SER A 61 -7.94 -2.89 14.70
C SER A 61 -7.82 -1.37 14.52
N ASN A 62 -7.02 -0.92 13.54
CA ASN A 62 -6.81 0.49 13.25
C ASN A 62 -7.89 1.05 12.30
N SER A 63 -7.77 2.31 11.89
CA SER A 63 -8.77 2.97 11.05
C SER A 63 -8.21 3.41 9.71
N VAL A 64 -8.79 2.91 8.61
CA VAL A 64 -8.50 3.43 7.27
C VAL A 64 -9.01 4.87 7.18
N SER A 65 -8.12 5.79 6.83
CA SER A 65 -8.40 7.24 6.82
C SER A 65 -8.60 7.78 5.41
N ASN A 66 -7.80 7.31 4.45
CA ASN A 66 -8.00 7.61 3.04
C ASN A 66 -7.45 6.50 2.15
N VAL A 67 -7.97 6.41 0.93
CA VAL A 67 -7.51 5.51 -0.12
C VAL A 67 -7.34 6.29 -1.41
N LYS A 68 -6.16 6.19 -2.02
CA LYS A 68 -5.90 6.72 -3.36
C LYS A 68 -5.87 5.59 -4.37
N TRP A 69 -6.75 5.66 -5.36
CA TRP A 69 -6.91 4.66 -6.39
C TRP A 69 -6.22 5.07 -7.68
N ASN A 70 -5.33 4.21 -8.17
CA ASN A 70 -4.81 4.24 -9.53
C ASN A 70 -5.34 2.99 -10.24
N PHE A 71 -6.14 3.19 -11.28
CA PHE A 71 -6.80 2.10 -12.00
C PHE A 71 -5.94 1.46 -13.09
N GLY A 72 -4.78 2.04 -13.42
CA GLY A 72 -3.85 1.48 -14.41
C GLY A 72 -4.25 1.69 -15.88
N ASP A 73 -5.33 2.40 -16.15
CA ASP A 73 -5.84 2.71 -17.51
C ASP A 73 -5.47 4.12 -18.00
N GLY A 74 -4.68 4.85 -17.22
CA GLY A 74 -4.26 6.23 -17.53
C GLY A 74 -5.26 7.30 -17.06
N THR A 75 -6.37 6.92 -16.44
CA THR A 75 -7.28 7.89 -15.82
C THR A 75 -6.65 8.53 -14.57
N PRO A 76 -7.08 9.75 -14.18
CA PRO A 76 -6.53 10.42 -13.01
C PRO A 76 -6.74 9.63 -11.72
N VAL A 77 -5.77 9.70 -10.82
CA VAL A 77 -5.85 9.09 -9.48
C VAL A 77 -7.02 9.70 -8.70
N GLN A 78 -7.85 8.85 -8.10
CA GLN A 78 -8.97 9.28 -7.26
C GLN A 78 -8.63 9.11 -5.79
N THR A 79 -9.03 10.08 -4.95
CA THR A 79 -8.83 10.01 -3.49
C THR A 79 -10.19 9.90 -2.81
N ILE A 80 -10.36 8.84 -2.02
CA ILE A 80 -11.59 8.56 -1.28
C ILE A 80 -11.29 8.59 0.22
N THR A 81 -12.01 9.43 0.96
CA THR A 81 -11.92 9.53 2.42
C THR A 81 -13.08 8.78 3.06
N SER A 82 -13.04 7.45 3.00
CA SER A 82 -13.99 6.57 3.67
C SER A 82 -13.28 5.32 4.21
N ALA A 83 -13.85 4.69 5.24
CA ALA A 83 -13.23 3.56 5.93
C ALA A 83 -13.01 2.31 5.03
N ASN A 84 -13.76 2.18 3.94
CA ASN A 84 -13.61 1.09 2.97
C ASN A 84 -13.08 1.57 1.61
N GLY A 85 -12.84 2.88 1.44
CA GLY A 85 -12.38 3.47 0.18
C GLY A 85 -13.23 3.12 -1.04
N ALA A 86 -14.51 2.80 -0.87
CA ALA A 86 -15.33 2.26 -1.96
C ALA A 86 -15.45 3.27 -3.13
N VAL A 87 -15.21 2.79 -4.35
CA VAL A 87 -15.28 3.60 -5.58
C VAL A 87 -15.75 2.75 -6.76
N SER A 88 -16.52 3.35 -7.67
CA SER A 88 -16.89 2.75 -8.94
C SER A 88 -16.10 3.43 -10.05
N HIS A 89 -15.44 2.66 -10.91
CA HIS A 89 -14.64 3.17 -12.01
C HIS A 89 -15.09 2.55 -13.33
N THR A 90 -15.24 3.40 -14.35
CA THR A 90 -15.65 2.98 -15.69
C THR A 90 -14.45 3.00 -16.62
N TYR A 91 -14.05 1.82 -17.09
CA TYR A 91 -12.99 1.68 -18.08
C TYR A 91 -13.51 1.98 -19.49
N THR A 92 -12.71 2.69 -20.28
CA THR A 92 -13.04 2.99 -21.68
C THR A 92 -12.83 1.78 -22.59
N ALA A 93 -11.77 1.01 -22.35
CA ALA A 93 -11.39 -0.18 -23.10
C ALA A 93 -11.44 -1.45 -22.23
N ALA A 94 -11.75 -2.57 -22.87
CA ALA A 94 -11.55 -3.89 -22.27
C ALA A 94 -10.05 -4.22 -22.24
N GLY A 95 -9.61 -4.99 -21.25
CA GLY A 95 -8.21 -5.31 -21.04
C GLY A 95 -7.90 -5.73 -19.61
N THR A 96 -6.62 -6.00 -19.34
CA THR A 96 -6.13 -6.27 -17.99
C THR A 96 -5.35 -5.06 -17.49
N PHE A 97 -5.71 -4.59 -16.30
CA PHE A 97 -5.11 -3.40 -15.68
C PHE A 97 -4.52 -3.74 -14.32
N GLU A 98 -3.32 -3.22 -14.03
CA GLU A 98 -2.73 -3.26 -12.68
C GLU A 98 -3.32 -2.12 -11.84
N VAL A 99 -4.30 -2.45 -11.00
CA VAL A 99 -4.91 -1.51 -10.07
C VAL A 99 -4.06 -1.44 -8.80
N LYS A 100 -3.79 -0.22 -8.34
CA LYS A 100 -3.07 0.06 -7.10
C LYS A 100 -3.93 0.93 -6.19
N ALA A 101 -4.00 0.58 -4.91
CA ALA A 101 -4.61 1.43 -3.89
C ALA A 101 -3.54 1.85 -2.87
N ASP A 102 -3.31 3.14 -2.67
CA ASP A 102 -2.50 3.65 -1.56
C ASP A 102 -3.43 3.94 -0.38
N VAL A 103 -3.41 3.08 0.63
CA VAL A 103 -4.30 3.09 1.80
C VAL A 103 -3.54 3.68 2.98
N ALA A 104 -4.06 4.78 3.53
CA ALA A 104 -3.57 5.35 4.76
C ALA A 104 -4.40 4.83 5.95
N ILE A 105 -3.71 4.34 6.98
CA ILE A 105 -4.27 3.75 8.19
C ILE A 105 -3.80 4.59 9.37
N SER A 106 -4.73 5.18 10.12
CA SER A 106 -4.42 5.88 11.36
C SER A 106 -4.35 4.91 12.53
N LYS A 107 -3.29 5.03 13.32
CA LYS A 107 -3.01 4.22 14.52
C LYS A 107 -2.88 5.11 15.74
N SER A 108 -2.95 4.51 16.93
CA SER A 108 -2.59 5.24 18.16
C SER A 108 -1.10 5.62 18.11
N GLY A 109 -0.80 6.92 18.04
CA GLY A 109 0.58 7.43 18.02
C GLY A 109 1.24 7.50 16.64
N GLY A 110 0.51 7.22 15.54
CA GLY A 110 1.10 7.31 14.20
C GLY A 110 0.13 7.01 13.05
N SER A 111 0.70 6.88 11.85
CA SER A 111 -0.03 6.48 10.66
C SER A 111 0.80 5.51 9.83
N CYS A 112 0.15 4.51 9.27
CA CYS A 112 0.72 3.58 8.31
C CYS A 112 0.18 3.84 6.91
N ALA A 113 1.00 3.54 5.92
CA ALA A 113 0.59 3.51 4.53
C ALA A 113 0.88 2.11 3.96
N VAL A 114 -0.09 1.55 3.26
CA VAL A 114 0.04 0.26 2.56
C VAL A 114 -0.44 0.43 1.12
N SER A 115 0.16 -0.33 0.20
CA SER A 115 -0.07 -0.14 -1.23
C SER A 115 -0.42 -1.46 -1.94
N PRO A 116 -1.56 -2.12 -1.62
CA PRO A 116 -1.98 -3.33 -2.31
C PRO A 116 -2.15 -3.10 -3.81
N LYS A 117 -1.79 -4.12 -4.58
CA LYS A 117 -1.94 -4.17 -6.03
C LYS A 117 -2.78 -5.37 -6.45
N LYS A 118 -3.55 -5.22 -7.53
CA LYS A 118 -4.35 -6.30 -8.10
C LYS A 118 -4.39 -6.18 -9.63
N SER A 119 -4.15 -7.30 -10.31
CA SER A 119 -4.44 -7.42 -11.73
C SER A 119 -5.95 -7.68 -11.91
N VAL A 120 -6.63 -6.80 -12.66
CA VAL A 120 -8.08 -6.85 -12.88
C VAL A 120 -8.36 -6.93 -14.38
N THR A 121 -9.16 -7.93 -14.77
CA THR A 121 -9.61 -8.08 -16.16
C THR A 121 -10.98 -7.45 -16.34
N VAL A 122 -11.07 -6.57 -17.32
CA VAL A 122 -12.26 -5.85 -17.74
C VAL A 122 -12.69 -6.37 -19.11
N ASN A 123 -13.95 -6.74 -19.25
CA ASN A 123 -14.51 -7.36 -20.47
C ASN A 123 -15.48 -6.42 -21.20
#